data_AF-A0A354XBE8-F1
#
_entry.id   AF-A0A354XBE8-F1
#
_cell.length_a   1.000
_cell.length_b   1.000
_cell.length_c   1.000
_cell.angle_alpha   90.00
_cell.angle_beta   90.00
_cell.angle_gamma   90.00
#
_symmetry.space_group_name_H-M   'P 1'
#
loop_
_entity.id
_entity.type
_entity.pdbx_description
1 polymer ?
#
loop_
_entity_poly.entity_id
_entity_poly.type
_entity_poly.pdbx_seq_one_letter_code
_entity_poly.pdbx_strand_id
1 'polypeptide(L)'
;MSVILVVYWQGYGGDLASNLLAEAIGICITVFILDVIISFEGERRNYKLSRLAFAQICGQLERLAELVAEQQKSASGTALSPVRWDELFTEEIANTICASLDPDSPCSTIYERPTNWQAHNTMFADRLRGELDAIIDKYLAYIPEDLINNLEHLKKSAIFEMYRVSKSLRASQERRGEKFQYLRGLQYFYMEMFNLCFVIRQQLIKNGVEMPE
;
A
#
# COMPACT_ATOMS: atom_id res chain seq x y z
N MET A 1 -57.50 39.65 47.35
CA MET A 1 -56.16 39.13 47.68
C MET A 1 -55.70 38.11 46.63
N SER A 2 -55.95 38.39 45.34
CA SER A 2 -55.92 37.34 44.30
C SER A 2 -55.21 37.76 43.01
N VAL A 3 -54.86 39.04 42.87
CA VAL A 3 -54.22 39.59 41.67
C VAL A 3 -52.69 39.59 41.79
N ILE A 4 -52.16 39.64 43.02
CA ILE A 4 -50.70 39.67 43.27
C ILE A 4 -50.05 38.30 43.01
N LEU A 5 -50.79 37.19 43.21
CA LEU A 5 -50.28 35.83 43.01
C LEU A 5 -50.18 35.43 41.52
N VAL A 6 -51.07 35.93 40.66
CA VAL A 6 -51.06 35.62 39.21
C VAL A 6 -49.93 36.36 38.49
N VAL A 7 -49.65 37.61 38.88
CA VAL A 7 -48.55 38.40 38.32
C VAL A 7 -47.19 37.86 38.78
N TYR A 8 -47.07 37.38 40.03
CA TYR A 8 -45.85 36.73 40.50
C TYR A 8 -45.57 35.40 39.78
N TRP A 9 -46.60 34.61 39.45
CA TRP A 9 -46.44 33.35 38.71
C TRP A 9 -46.13 33.56 37.22
N GLN A 10 -46.70 34.59 36.58
CA GLN A 10 -46.40 34.91 35.18
C GLN A 10 -45.02 35.54 34.97
N GLY A 11 -44.55 36.37 35.92
CA GLY A 11 -43.20 36.96 35.86
C GLY A 11 -42.09 35.95 36.16
N TYR A 12 -42.22 35.18 37.24
CA TYR A 12 -41.20 34.18 37.60
C TYR A 12 -41.21 32.96 36.67
N GLY A 13 -42.37 32.47 36.24
CA GLY A 13 -42.44 31.32 35.32
C GLY A 13 -41.90 31.64 33.93
N GLY A 14 -42.11 32.87 33.44
CA GLY A 14 -41.58 33.35 32.16
C GLY A 14 -40.07 33.56 32.18
N ASP A 15 -39.52 34.13 33.25
CA ASP A 15 -38.07 34.33 33.41
C ASP A 15 -37.34 33.02 33.75
N LEU A 16 -37.95 32.09 34.49
CA LEU A 16 -37.34 30.77 34.72
C LEU A 16 -37.35 29.94 33.44
N ALA A 17 -38.47 29.92 32.70
CA ALA A 17 -38.60 29.16 31.47
C ALA A 17 -37.72 29.72 30.36
N SER A 18 -37.59 31.05 30.24
CA SER A 18 -36.70 31.69 29.26
C SER A 18 -35.22 31.47 29.59
N ASN A 19 -34.83 31.52 30.87
CA ASN A 19 -33.47 31.21 31.29
C ASN A 19 -33.14 29.72 31.13
N LEU A 20 -34.07 28.80 31.44
CA LEU A 20 -33.90 27.37 31.18
C LEU A 20 -33.82 27.07 29.68
N LEU A 21 -34.62 27.74 28.85
CA LEU A 21 -34.52 27.62 27.39
C LEU A 21 -33.22 28.19 26.86
N ALA A 22 -32.74 29.32 27.38
CA ALA A 22 -31.46 29.91 27.01
C ALA A 22 -30.28 29.02 27.42
N GLU A 23 -30.31 28.42 28.62
CA GLU A 23 -29.35 27.41 29.05
C GLU A 23 -29.40 26.15 28.17
N ALA A 24 -30.60 25.63 27.89
CA ALA A 24 -30.76 24.45 27.04
C ALA A 24 -30.26 24.72 25.60
N ILE A 25 -30.56 25.88 25.04
CA ILE A 25 -30.04 26.32 23.74
C ILE A 25 -28.53 26.47 23.79
N GLY A 26 -27.99 27.09 24.85
CA GLY A 26 -26.55 27.23 25.07
C GLY A 26 -25.83 25.88 25.13
N ILE A 27 -26.39 24.90 25.85
CA ILE A 27 -25.87 23.53 25.91
C ILE A 27 -25.93 22.88 24.52
N CYS A 28 -27.06 22.97 23.82
CA CYS A 28 -27.20 22.41 22.47
C CYS A 28 -26.21 23.00 21.47
N ILE A 29 -26.01 24.32 21.48
CA ILE A 29 -25.01 24.99 20.63
C ILE A 29 -23.61 24.52 20.99
N THR A 30 -23.29 24.40 22.28
CA THR A 30 -21.96 23.97 22.73
C THR A 30 -21.68 22.52 22.33
N VAL A 31 -22.65 21.63 22.49
CA VAL A 31 -22.55 20.23 22.02
C VAL A 31 -22.36 20.18 20.51
N PHE A 32 -23.14 20.96 19.75
CA PHE A 32 -23.00 21.01 18.29
C PHE A 32 -21.63 21.52 17.84
N ILE A 33 -21.11 22.58 18.48
CA ILE A 33 -19.77 23.11 18.18
C ILE A 33 -18.69 22.10 18.53
N LEU A 34 -18.80 21.41 19.67
CA LEU A 34 -17.85 20.36 20.05
C LEU A 34 -17.88 19.19 19.06
N ASP A 35 -19.06 18.73 18.65
CA ASP A 35 -19.20 17.68 17.65
C ASP A 35 -18.56 18.07 16.32
N VAL A 36 -18.76 19.32 15.88
CA VAL A 36 -18.14 19.85 14.64
C VAL A 36 -16.62 19.94 14.77
N ILE A 37 -16.08 20.41 15.91
CA ILE A 37 -14.63 20.51 16.11
C ILE A 37 -13.99 19.11 16.15
N ILE A 38 -14.61 18.17 16.88
CA ILE A 38 -14.14 16.78 17.00
C ILE A 38 -14.20 16.09 15.64
N SER A 39 -15.28 16.29 14.86
CA SER A 39 -15.39 15.71 13.52
C SER A 39 -14.31 16.27 12.59
N PHE A 40 -14.06 17.58 12.63
CA PHE A 40 -13.04 18.22 11.80
C PHE A 40 -11.62 17.76 12.15
N GLU A 41 -11.31 17.60 13.43
CA GLU A 41 -10.02 17.03 13.87
C GLU A 41 -9.89 15.56 13.48
N GLY A 42 -10.97 14.79 13.61
CA GLY A 42 -11.07 13.41 13.17
C GLY A 42 -10.79 13.26 11.68
N GLU A 43 -11.47 14.04 10.83
CA GLU A 43 -11.28 14.08 9.39
C GLU A 43 -9.84 14.47 9.02
N ARG A 44 -9.28 15.50 9.66
CA ARG A 44 -7.91 15.95 9.41
C ARG A 44 -6.88 14.89 9.79
N ARG A 45 -7.09 14.18 10.90
CA ARG A 45 -6.21 13.10 11.34
C ARG A 45 -6.33 11.89 10.41
N ASN A 46 -7.54 11.51 10.03
CA ASN A 46 -7.81 10.43 9.08
C ASN A 46 -7.16 10.71 7.73
N TYR A 47 -7.28 11.94 7.21
CA TYR A 47 -6.63 12.35 5.97
C TYR A 47 -5.10 12.23 6.04
N LYS A 48 -4.47 12.70 7.14
CA LYS A 48 -3.02 12.57 7.34
C LYS A 48 -2.57 11.11 7.37
N LEU A 49 -3.30 10.25 8.08
CA LEU A 49 -2.96 8.82 8.22
C LEU A 49 -3.14 8.09 6.89
N SER A 50 -4.22 8.39 6.15
CA SER A 50 -4.45 7.84 4.81
C SER A 50 -3.31 8.23 3.85
N ARG A 51 -2.90 9.50 3.87
CA ARG A 51 -1.79 9.99 3.04
C ARG A 51 -0.46 9.31 3.39
N LEU A 52 -0.19 9.08 4.68
CA LEU A 52 1.00 8.34 5.11
C LEU A 52 0.95 6.88 4.66
N ALA A 53 -0.21 6.23 4.75
CA ALA A 53 -0.40 4.86 4.27
C ALA A 53 -0.11 4.78 2.77
N PHE A 54 -0.70 5.66 1.96
CA PHE A 54 -0.51 5.67 0.52
C PHE A 54 0.95 5.97 0.12
N ALA A 55 1.62 6.89 0.82
CA ALA A 55 3.05 7.14 0.60
C ALA A 55 3.92 5.91 0.89
N GLN A 56 3.59 5.13 1.93
CA GLN A 56 4.31 3.89 2.23
C GLN A 56 4.06 2.82 1.17
N ILE A 57 2.82 2.69 0.68
CA ILE A 57 2.49 1.77 -0.42
C ILE A 57 3.22 2.17 -1.70
N CYS A 58 3.25 3.47 -2.02
CA CYS A 58 4.02 4.02 -3.15
C CYS A 58 5.50 3.62 -3.05
N GLY A 59 6.13 3.81 -1.89
CA GLY A 59 7.52 3.39 -1.69
C GLY A 59 7.77 1.88 -1.88
N GLN A 60 6.78 1.03 -1.61
CA GLN A 60 6.90 -0.41 -1.91
C GLN A 60 6.80 -0.71 -3.41
N LEU A 61 5.91 0.00 -4.10
CA LEU A 61 5.78 -0.08 -5.55
C LEU A 61 7.05 0.38 -6.26
N GLU A 62 7.66 1.49 -5.81
CA GLU A 62 8.94 1.99 -6.35
C GLU A 62 10.06 0.96 -6.20
N ARG A 63 10.22 0.36 -5.01
CA ARG A 63 11.22 -0.70 -4.79
C ARG A 63 11.00 -1.92 -5.69
N LEU A 64 9.75 -2.25 -6.01
CA LEU A 64 9.45 -3.32 -6.95
C LEU A 64 9.81 -2.94 -8.38
N ALA A 65 9.56 -1.69 -8.79
CA ALA A 65 9.99 -1.18 -10.08
C ALA A 65 11.52 -1.18 -10.20
N GLU A 66 12.23 -0.77 -9.15
CA GLU A 66 13.69 -0.84 -9.05
C GLU A 66 14.18 -2.29 -9.21
N LEU A 67 13.57 -3.25 -8.51
CA LEU A 67 13.91 -4.66 -8.66
C LEU A 67 13.77 -5.13 -10.11
N VAL A 68 12.66 -4.80 -10.77
CA VAL A 68 12.41 -5.20 -12.17
C VAL A 68 13.43 -4.56 -13.12
N ALA A 69 13.75 -3.28 -12.91
CA ALA A 69 14.76 -2.57 -13.69
C ALA A 69 16.15 -3.23 -13.56
N GLU A 70 16.54 -3.60 -12.34
CA GLU A 70 17.83 -4.24 -12.09
C GLU A 70 17.88 -5.69 -12.61
N GLN A 71 16.79 -6.44 -12.47
CA GLN A 71 16.65 -7.77 -13.07
C GLN A 71 16.80 -7.70 -14.58
N GLN A 72 16.13 -6.75 -15.23
CA GLN A 72 16.25 -6.54 -16.66
C GLN A 72 17.68 -6.17 -17.05
N LYS A 73 18.28 -5.20 -16.38
CA LYS A 73 19.67 -4.77 -16.63
C LYS A 73 20.64 -5.94 -16.53
N SER A 74 20.47 -6.80 -15.53
CA SER A 74 21.31 -7.98 -15.34
C SER A 74 21.05 -9.06 -16.39
N ALA A 75 19.80 -9.21 -16.86
CA ALA A 75 19.42 -10.20 -17.85
C ALA A 75 19.81 -9.80 -19.29
N SER A 76 19.75 -8.50 -19.62
CA SER A 76 20.11 -7.97 -20.94
C SER A 76 21.60 -7.67 -21.10
N GLY A 77 22.32 -7.45 -19.99
CA GLY A 77 23.70 -6.99 -19.99
C GLY A 77 23.88 -5.54 -20.49
N THR A 78 22.78 -4.80 -20.68
CA THR A 78 22.79 -3.41 -21.13
C THR A 78 22.63 -2.44 -19.96
N ALA A 79 23.37 -1.33 -19.95
CA ALA A 79 23.30 -0.33 -18.89
C ALA A 79 22.07 0.60 -18.96
N LEU A 80 21.28 0.49 -20.03
CA LEU A 80 20.06 1.27 -20.22
C LEU A 80 18.94 0.65 -19.36
N SER A 81 18.77 1.18 -18.15
CA SER A 81 17.55 0.95 -17.38
C SER A 81 16.40 1.76 -17.99
N PRO A 82 15.20 1.17 -18.17
CA PRO A 82 14.02 1.92 -18.53
C PRO A 82 13.81 3.06 -17.53
N VAL A 83 13.46 4.24 -18.03
CA VAL A 83 13.40 5.47 -17.21
C VAL A 83 12.01 5.65 -16.60
N ARG A 84 10.99 5.02 -17.20
CA ARG A 84 9.57 5.23 -16.88
C ARG A 84 8.87 3.94 -16.45
N TRP A 85 7.85 4.09 -15.62
CA TRP A 85 7.02 2.97 -15.14
C TRP A 85 6.42 2.15 -16.28
N ASP A 86 5.87 2.83 -17.29
CA ASP A 86 5.19 2.18 -18.40
C ASP A 86 6.14 1.39 -19.32
N GLU A 87 7.44 1.70 -19.29
CA GLU A 87 8.49 1.01 -20.05
C GLU A 87 9.02 -0.22 -19.30
N LEU A 88 8.93 -0.23 -17.96
CA LEU A 88 9.37 -1.34 -17.11
C LEU A 88 8.42 -2.54 -17.15
N PHE A 89 7.12 -2.27 -17.22
CA PHE A 89 6.08 -3.29 -17.05
C PHE A 89 5.54 -3.83 -18.37
N THR A 90 6.45 -4.27 -19.24
CA THR A 90 6.11 -4.80 -20.56
C THR A 90 6.40 -6.29 -20.70
N GLU A 91 5.74 -6.93 -21.66
CA GLU A 91 5.95 -8.35 -21.97
C GLU A 91 7.40 -8.63 -22.43
N GLU A 92 8.02 -7.70 -23.15
CA GLU A 92 9.42 -7.81 -23.59
C GLU A 92 10.38 -7.87 -22.40
N ILE A 93 10.15 -7.04 -21.37
CA ILE A 93 10.93 -7.03 -20.13
C ILE A 93 10.75 -8.36 -19.40
N ALA A 94 9.50 -8.83 -19.24
CA ALA A 94 9.21 -10.11 -18.60
C ALA A 94 9.89 -11.29 -19.34
N ASN A 95 9.84 -11.29 -20.67
CA ASN A 95 10.50 -12.28 -21.52
C ASN A 95 12.02 -12.26 -21.34
N THR A 96 12.62 -11.07 -21.34
CA THR A 96 14.07 -10.90 -21.17
C THR A 96 14.54 -11.44 -19.82
N ILE A 97 13.85 -11.06 -18.74
CA ILE A 97 14.19 -11.50 -17.39
C ILE A 97 14.07 -13.03 -17.29
N CYS A 98 12.94 -13.61 -17.71
CA CYS A 98 12.69 -15.05 -17.58
C CYS A 98 13.59 -15.91 -18.48
N ALA A 99 14.10 -15.37 -19.59
CA ALA A 99 14.96 -16.10 -20.52
C ALA A 99 16.43 -16.09 -20.11
N SER A 100 16.90 -14.98 -19.53
CA SER A 100 18.33 -14.66 -19.45
C SER A 100 18.86 -14.36 -18.05
N LEU A 101 18.00 -14.17 -17.05
CA LEU A 101 18.47 -13.88 -15.69
C LEU A 101 19.15 -15.12 -15.07
N ASP A 102 20.46 -15.02 -14.84
CA ASP A 102 21.22 -16.08 -14.17
C ASP A 102 21.05 -16.00 -12.64
N PRO A 103 20.47 -17.04 -11.98
CA PRO A 103 20.25 -17.06 -10.54
C PRO A 103 21.52 -16.96 -9.71
N ASP A 104 22.65 -17.43 -10.25
CA ASP A 104 23.94 -17.50 -9.56
C ASP A 104 24.81 -16.27 -9.81
N SER A 105 24.43 -15.43 -10.78
CA SER A 105 25.15 -14.20 -11.06
C SER A 105 25.04 -13.21 -9.89
N PRO A 106 26.09 -12.43 -9.62
CA PRO A 106 26.09 -11.48 -8.50
C PRO A 106 25.06 -10.39 -8.74
N CYS A 107 24.21 -10.16 -7.75
CA CYS A 107 23.28 -9.05 -7.74
C CYS A 107 24.01 -7.80 -7.22
N SER A 108 24.09 -6.75 -8.04
CA SER A 108 24.83 -5.53 -7.71
C SER A 108 24.05 -4.53 -6.84
N THR A 109 22.94 -4.96 -6.25
CA THR A 109 22.08 -4.11 -5.41
C THR A 109 22.79 -3.53 -4.21
N ILE A 110 22.36 -2.33 -3.83
CA ILE A 110 22.88 -1.45 -2.75
C ILE A 110 22.73 -2.07 -1.34
N TYR A 111 22.02 -3.19 -1.18
CA TYR A 111 21.73 -3.80 0.12
C TYR A 111 22.84 -4.74 0.62
N GLU A 112 23.76 -4.16 1.41
CA GLU A 112 24.57 -4.69 2.52
C GLU A 112 25.38 -5.99 2.39
N ARG A 113 25.13 -6.90 1.43
CA ARG A 113 25.94 -8.12 1.23
C ARG A 113 26.00 -8.55 -0.24
N PRO A 114 27.16 -9.04 -0.73
CA PRO A 114 27.21 -9.74 -2.00
C PRO A 114 26.30 -10.97 -1.91
N THR A 115 25.23 -10.98 -2.70
CA THR A 115 24.29 -12.09 -2.82
C THR A 115 24.03 -12.38 -4.30
N ASN A 116 23.62 -13.61 -4.61
CA ASN A 116 23.20 -13.97 -5.95
C ASN A 116 21.71 -13.62 -6.16
N TRP A 117 21.26 -13.55 -7.42
CA TRP A 117 19.88 -13.19 -7.74
C TRP A 117 18.84 -14.11 -7.10
N GLN A 118 19.14 -15.40 -6.95
CA GLN A 118 18.22 -16.32 -6.28
C GLN A 118 17.98 -15.92 -4.82
N ALA A 119 19.04 -15.65 -4.05
CA ALA A 119 18.94 -15.25 -2.66
C ALA A 119 18.30 -13.86 -2.53
N HIS A 120 18.71 -12.91 -3.37
CA HIS A 120 18.17 -11.55 -3.38
C HIS A 120 16.65 -11.54 -3.60
N ASN A 121 16.17 -12.23 -4.64
CA ASN A 121 14.75 -12.27 -4.97
C ASN A 121 13.91 -12.93 -3.86
N THR A 122 14.46 -13.95 -3.19
CA THR A 122 13.81 -14.59 -2.04
C THR A 122 13.69 -13.61 -0.86
N MET A 123 14.79 -12.94 -0.51
CA MET A 123 14.80 -11.94 0.57
C MET A 123 13.86 -10.78 0.28
N PHE A 124 13.84 -10.31 -0.97
CA PHE A 124 12.94 -9.25 -1.40
C PHE A 124 11.47 -9.66 -1.25
N ALA A 125 11.09 -10.87 -1.69
CA ALA A 125 9.72 -11.36 -1.57
C ALA A 125 9.25 -11.45 -0.11
N ASP A 126 10.09 -12.00 0.77
CA ASP A 126 9.78 -12.12 2.20
C ASP A 126 9.67 -10.73 2.86
N ARG A 127 10.57 -9.81 2.51
CA ARG A 127 10.56 -8.44 3.02
C ARG A 127 9.34 -7.66 2.54
N LEU A 128 9.04 -7.70 1.25
CA LEU A 128 7.88 -7.00 0.67
C LEU A 128 6.59 -7.46 1.35
N ARG A 129 6.43 -8.77 1.55
CA ARG A 129 5.28 -9.33 2.28
C ARG A 129 5.18 -8.77 3.70
N GLY A 130 6.26 -8.83 4.48
CA GLY A 130 6.26 -8.32 5.85
C GLY A 130 6.03 -6.82 5.94
N GLU A 131 6.58 -6.03 5.01
CA GLU A 131 6.37 -4.58 4.97
C GLU A 131 4.93 -4.23 4.54
N LEU A 132 4.34 -4.95 3.59
CA LEU A 132 2.94 -4.77 3.20
C LEU A 132 1.98 -5.17 4.33
N ASP A 133 2.23 -6.29 5.02
CA ASP A 133 1.43 -6.71 6.18
C ASP A 133 1.47 -5.65 7.28
N ALA A 134 2.67 -5.12 7.59
CA ALA A 134 2.82 -4.05 8.58
C ALA A 134 2.08 -2.76 8.18
N ILE A 135 2.04 -2.42 6.89
CA ILE A 135 1.30 -1.25 6.38
C ILE A 135 -0.21 -1.49 6.52
N ILE A 136 -0.70 -2.66 6.09
CA ILE A 136 -2.13 -3.01 6.15
C ILE A 136 -2.60 -3.02 7.60
N ASP A 137 -1.91 -3.72 8.50
CA ASP A 137 -2.29 -3.82 9.92
C ASP A 137 -2.31 -2.45 10.60
N LYS A 138 -1.33 -1.60 10.28
CA LYS A 138 -1.20 -0.27 10.89
C LYS A 138 -2.24 0.72 10.39
N TYR A 139 -2.67 0.62 9.14
CA TYR A 139 -3.53 1.60 8.48
C TYR A 139 -4.84 1.03 7.93
N LEU A 140 -5.26 -0.16 8.36
CA LEU A 140 -6.43 -0.88 7.85
C LEU A 140 -7.68 0.00 7.75
N ALA A 141 -7.95 0.81 8.78
CA ALA A 141 -9.12 1.69 8.85
C ALA A 141 -9.08 2.89 7.87
N TYR A 142 -7.93 3.12 7.23
CA TYR A 142 -7.65 4.31 6.40
C TYR A 142 -7.35 3.97 4.94
N ILE A 143 -7.23 2.67 4.61
CA ILE A 143 -6.99 2.20 3.25
C ILE A 143 -8.31 1.66 2.68
N PRO A 144 -8.70 2.03 1.44
CA PRO A 144 -9.85 1.44 0.79
C PRO A 144 -9.76 -0.09 0.70
N GLU A 145 -10.88 -0.78 0.89
CA GLU A 145 -10.95 -2.24 0.87
C GLU A 145 -10.43 -2.85 -0.45
N ASP A 146 -10.79 -2.25 -1.58
CA ASP A 146 -10.29 -2.68 -2.91
C ASP A 146 -8.76 -2.61 -3.01
N LEU A 147 -8.15 -1.58 -2.40
CA LEU A 147 -6.70 -1.41 -2.39
C LEU A 147 -6.06 -2.45 -1.46
N ILE A 148 -6.65 -2.73 -0.30
CA ILE A 148 -6.21 -3.81 0.59
C ILE A 148 -6.23 -5.16 -0.15
N ASN A 149 -7.32 -5.47 -0.84
CA ASN A 149 -7.44 -6.72 -1.61
C ASN A 149 -6.37 -6.84 -2.71
N ASN A 150 -6.06 -5.75 -3.40
CA ASN A 150 -5.00 -5.75 -4.40
C ASN A 150 -3.60 -5.92 -3.77
N LEU A 151 -3.33 -5.31 -2.62
CA LEU A 151 -2.06 -5.51 -1.89
C LEU A 151 -1.93 -6.95 -1.36
N GLU A 152 -3.03 -7.52 -0.89
CA GLU A 152 -3.15 -8.93 -0.49
C GLU A 152 -2.87 -9.88 -1.65
N HIS A 153 -3.34 -9.56 -2.86
CA HIS A 153 -3.02 -10.31 -4.07
C HIS A 153 -1.54 -10.13 -4.47
N LEU A 154 -0.98 -8.93 -4.32
CA LEU A 154 0.39 -8.63 -4.71
C LEU A 154 1.38 -9.44 -3.86
N LYS A 155 1.19 -9.46 -2.54
CA LYS A 155 2.05 -10.24 -1.63
C LYS A 155 1.93 -11.76 -1.83
N LYS A 156 0.83 -12.22 -2.44
CA LYS A 156 0.55 -13.63 -2.76
C LYS A 156 0.80 -13.95 -4.24
N SER A 157 1.41 -13.05 -5.00
CA SER A 157 1.66 -13.28 -6.42
C SER A 157 2.51 -14.53 -6.64
N ALA A 158 2.17 -15.28 -7.68
CA ALA A 158 2.82 -16.55 -7.98
C ALA A 158 4.33 -16.39 -8.22
N ILE A 159 4.77 -15.24 -8.75
CA ILE A 159 6.19 -14.98 -8.99
C ILE A 159 6.99 -14.89 -7.68
N PHE A 160 6.43 -14.27 -6.63
CA PHE A 160 7.09 -14.19 -5.32
C PHE A 160 7.14 -15.56 -4.62
N GLU A 161 6.09 -16.36 -4.75
CA GLU A 161 6.14 -17.75 -4.27
C GLU A 161 7.20 -18.57 -5.00
N MET A 162 7.34 -18.39 -6.32
CA MET A 162 8.37 -19.04 -7.12
C MET A 162 9.79 -18.66 -6.67
N TYR A 163 10.04 -17.39 -6.31
CA TYR A 163 11.32 -17.01 -5.70
C TYR A 163 11.59 -17.80 -4.41
N ARG A 164 10.60 -17.88 -3.53
CA ARG A 164 10.73 -18.56 -2.23
C ARG A 164 10.98 -20.05 -2.35
N VAL A 165 10.31 -20.74 -3.29
CA VAL A 165 10.49 -22.19 -3.49
C VAL A 165 11.64 -22.55 -4.44
N SER A 166 12.28 -21.55 -5.07
CA SER A 166 13.33 -21.76 -6.07
C SER A 166 14.48 -22.65 -5.58
N LYS A 167 14.88 -22.54 -4.31
CA LYS A 167 15.95 -23.35 -3.71
C LYS A 167 15.58 -24.83 -3.63
N SER A 168 14.34 -25.11 -3.24
CA SER A 168 13.79 -26.47 -3.20
C SER A 168 13.62 -27.05 -4.60
N LEU A 169 13.16 -26.23 -5.55
CA LEU A 169 13.05 -26.62 -6.96
C LEU A 169 14.42 -26.97 -7.56
N ARG A 170 15.43 -26.15 -7.31
CA ARG A 170 16.81 -26.40 -7.74
C ARG A 170 17.34 -27.72 -7.19
N ALA A 171 17.24 -27.93 -5.88
CA ALA A 171 17.67 -29.18 -5.25
C ALA A 171 16.94 -30.40 -5.82
N SER A 172 15.65 -30.28 -6.17
CA SER A 172 14.88 -31.34 -6.80
C SER A 172 15.35 -31.63 -8.24
N GLN A 173 15.63 -30.60 -9.04
CA GLN A 173 16.06 -30.76 -10.44
C GLN A 173 17.49 -31.32 -10.51
N GLU A 174 18.39 -30.85 -9.65
CA GLU A 174 19.76 -31.37 -9.54
C GLU A 174 19.77 -32.86 -9.16
N ARG A 175 18.89 -33.30 -8.25
CA ARG A 175 18.72 -34.73 -7.92
C ARG A 175 18.26 -35.58 -9.11
N ARG A 176 17.54 -34.98 -10.06
CA ARG A 176 17.08 -35.64 -11.30
C ARG A 176 18.09 -35.54 -12.44
N GLY A 177 19.23 -34.88 -12.23
CA GLY A 177 20.22 -34.61 -13.29
C GLY A 177 19.75 -33.57 -14.32
N GLU A 178 18.72 -32.79 -14.00
CA GLU A 178 18.17 -31.75 -14.86
C GLU A 178 18.92 -30.43 -14.65
N LYS A 179 19.13 -29.66 -15.73
CA LYS A 179 19.65 -28.30 -15.60
C LYS A 179 18.58 -27.40 -14.98
N PHE A 180 18.94 -26.71 -13.91
CA PHE A 180 18.03 -25.75 -13.26
C PHE A 180 17.66 -24.62 -14.24
N GLN A 181 16.35 -24.40 -14.41
CA GLN A 181 15.82 -23.32 -15.23
C GLN A 181 15.15 -22.30 -14.33
N TYR A 182 15.90 -21.27 -13.97
CA TYR A 182 15.41 -20.19 -13.12
C TYR A 182 14.46 -19.30 -13.93
N LEU A 183 13.22 -19.14 -13.44
CA LEU A 183 12.17 -18.29 -14.01
C LEU A 183 11.70 -18.58 -15.45
N ARG A 184 12.30 -19.54 -16.14
CA ARG A 184 11.89 -19.90 -17.50
C ARG A 184 10.43 -20.37 -17.53
N GLY A 185 9.62 -19.77 -18.40
CA GLY A 185 8.19 -20.09 -18.50
C GLY A 185 7.31 -19.34 -17.50
N LEU A 186 7.87 -18.44 -16.67
CA LEU A 186 7.13 -17.67 -15.67
C LEU A 186 6.72 -16.27 -16.14
N GLN A 187 6.83 -15.97 -17.44
CA GLN A 187 6.50 -14.64 -17.99
C GLN A 187 5.06 -14.23 -17.69
N TYR A 188 4.15 -15.19 -17.74
CA TYR A 188 2.75 -14.96 -17.39
C TYR A 188 2.60 -14.43 -15.96
N PHE A 189 3.34 -14.97 -14.99
CA PHE A 189 3.28 -14.53 -13.59
C PHE A 189 3.90 -13.15 -13.38
N TYR A 190 4.93 -12.80 -14.17
CA TYR A 190 5.43 -11.42 -14.22
C TYR A 190 4.36 -10.46 -14.75
N MET A 191 3.69 -10.82 -15.86
CA MET A 191 2.64 -9.99 -16.42
C MET A 191 1.45 -9.81 -15.47
N GLU A 192 1.07 -10.86 -14.74
CA GLU A 192 0.05 -10.77 -13.70
C GLU A 192 0.46 -9.79 -12.60
N MET A 193 1.70 -9.88 -12.11
CA MET A 193 2.24 -8.94 -11.13
C MET A 193 2.27 -7.50 -11.68
N PHE A 194 2.72 -7.31 -12.92
CA PHE A 194 2.81 -6.00 -13.58
C PHE A 194 1.44 -5.33 -13.68
N ASN A 195 0.44 -6.08 -14.13
CA ASN A 195 -0.94 -5.60 -14.20
C ASN A 195 -1.45 -5.18 -12.82
N LEU A 196 -1.15 -5.96 -11.79
CA LEU A 196 -1.57 -5.64 -10.42
C LEU A 196 -0.89 -4.36 -9.90
N CYS A 197 0.41 -4.19 -10.17
CA CYS A 197 1.13 -2.96 -9.86
C CYS A 197 0.51 -1.74 -10.55
N PHE A 198 0.10 -1.89 -11.81
CA PHE A 198 -0.58 -0.83 -12.55
C PHE A 198 -1.93 -0.48 -11.90
N VAL A 199 -2.76 -1.48 -11.54
CA VAL A 199 -4.04 -1.24 -10.86
C VAL A 199 -3.84 -0.53 -9.53
N ILE A 200 -2.88 -0.97 -8.71
CA ILE A 200 -2.56 -0.33 -7.43
C ILE A 200 -2.09 1.11 -7.66
N ARG A 201 -1.21 1.35 -8.63
CA ARG A 201 -0.74 2.70 -8.99
C ARG A 201 -1.91 3.61 -9.38
N GLN A 202 -2.84 3.16 -10.22
CA GLN A 202 -4.01 3.95 -10.59
C GLN A 202 -4.91 4.27 -9.40
N GLN A 203 -5.06 3.33 -8.46
CA GLN A 203 -5.79 3.57 -7.21
C GLN A 203 -5.08 4.61 -6.33
N LEU A 204 -3.76 4.58 -6.22
CA LEU A 204 -3.00 5.59 -5.46
C LEU A 204 -3.14 6.99 -6.09
N ILE A 205 -3.01 7.09 -7.42
CA ILE A 205 -3.19 8.36 -8.16
C ILE A 205 -4.60 8.92 -7.94
N LYS A 206 -5.63 8.07 -8.05
CA LYS A 206 -7.03 8.46 -7.78
C LYS A 206 -7.24 8.99 -6.36
N ASN A 207 -6.45 8.53 -5.40
CA ASN A 207 -6.48 8.97 -4.01
C ASN A 207 -5.51 10.15 -3.72
N GLY A 208 -5.02 10.83 -4.76
CA GLY A 208 -4.26 12.07 -4.65
C GLY A 208 -2.78 11.88 -4.32
N VAL A 209 -2.21 10.71 -4.60
CA VAL A 209 -0.76 10.48 -4.49
C VAL A 209 -0.09 10.80 -5.81
N GLU A 210 0.87 11.73 -5.78
CA GLU A 210 1.77 11.96 -6.90
C GLU A 210 2.74 10.76 -7.01
N MET A 211 2.67 10.04 -8.13
CA MET A 211 3.56 8.92 -8.43
C MET A 211 4.63 9.39 -9.43
N PRO A 212 5.86 8.86 -9.38
CA PRO A 212 6.84 9.08 -10.43
C PRO A 212 6.31 8.66 -11.81
N GLU A 213 6.75 9.36 -12.86
CA GLU A 213 6.48 9.00 -14.27
C GLU A 213 7.23 7.73 -14.69
#